data_AF-A0A444USV3-F1
#
_entry.id   AF-A0A444USV3-F1
#
_cell.length_a   1.000
_cell.length_b   1.000
_cell.length_c   1.000
_cell.angle_alpha   90.00
_cell.angle_beta   90.00
_cell.angle_gamma   90.00
#
_symmetry.space_group_name_H-M   'P 1'
#
loop_
_entity.id
_entity.type
_entity.pdbx_description
1 polymer ?
#
loop_
_entity_poly.entity_id
_entity_poly.type
_entity_poly.pdbx_seq_one_letter_code
_entity_poly.pdbx_strand_id
1 'polypeptide(L)' 'MPEYSDVSLTPEERVRALTEMGSSVPVHEDVPPRRYFRSGMEIIRMANIYTEEGNTEHAFILYNKYIT' A
#
# COMPACT_ATOMS: atom_id res chain seq x y z
N MET A 1 -9.93 7.85 10.92
CA MET A 1 -8.75 7.01 10.65
C MET A 1 -7.64 7.56 11.53
N PRO A 2 -7.08 6.78 12.46
CA PRO A 2 -5.87 7.21 13.16
C PRO A 2 -4.78 7.50 12.11
N GLU A 3 -4.15 8.67 12.18
CA GLU A 3 -3.02 8.96 11.32
C GLU A 3 -1.81 8.13 11.75
N TYR A 4 -1.17 7.42 10.82
CA TYR A 4 0.07 6.67 11.11
C TYR A 4 1.22 7.57 11.59
N SER A 5 1.13 8.88 11.33
CA SER A 5 2.01 9.95 11.82
C SER A 5 1.76 10.38 13.27
N ASP A 6 0.65 9.95 13.88
CA ASP A 6 0.34 10.31 15.27
C ASP A 6 1.27 9.55 16.24
N VAL A 7 2.18 10.30 16.85
CA VAL A 7 3.19 9.79 17.80
C VAL A 7 2.61 9.42 19.16
N SER A 8 1.35 9.78 19.46
CA SER A 8 0.67 9.37 20.68
C SER A 8 0.18 7.92 20.61
N LEU A 9 0.06 7.36 19.40
CA LEU A 9 -0.32 5.97 19.16
C LEU A 9 0.84 5.02 19.41
N THR A 10 0.51 3.77 19.74
CA THR A 10 1.49 2.70 19.80
C THR A 10 2.08 2.42 18.41
N PRO A 11 3.33 1.92 18.31
CA PRO A 11 3.91 1.53 17.02
C PRO A 11 3.04 0.53 16.25
N GLU A 12 2.37 -0.40 16.95
CA GLU A 12 1.46 -1.37 16.35
C GLU A 12 0.24 -0.71 15.70
N GLU A 13 -0.38 0.27 16.38
CA GLU A 13 -1.51 1.02 15.83
C GLU A 13 -1.11 1.84 14.60
N ARG A 14 0.09 2.42 14.61
CA ARG A 14 0.63 3.18 13.46
C ARG A 14 0.87 2.28 12.26
N VAL A 15 1.46 1.10 12.47
CA VAL A 15 1.67 0.11 11.39
C VAL A 15 0.32 -0.45 10.89
N ARG A 16 -0.64 -0.70 11.79
CA ARG A 16 -2.00 -1.13 11.42
C ARG A 16 -2.67 -0.11 10.51
N ALA A 17 -2.56 1.18 10.82
CA ALA A 17 -3.08 2.25 9.97
C ALA A 17 -2.47 2.23 8.56
N LEU A 18 -1.15 2.00 8.43
CA LEU A 18 -0.50 1.83 7.12
C LEU A 18 -1.04 0.61 6.35
N THR A 19 -1.28 -0.51 7.04
CA THR A 19 -1.86 -1.72 6.43
C THR A 19 -3.29 -1.48 5.93
N GLU A 20 -4.12 -0.78 6.71
CA GLU A 20 -5.49 -0.40 6.33
C GLU A 20 -5.51 0.51 5.09
N MET A 21 -4.52 1.40 4.96
CA MET A 21 -4.37 2.22 3.75
C MET A 21 -3.99 1.38 2.52
N GLY A 22 -3.18 0.35 2.69
CA GLY A 22 -2.76 -0.56 1.62
C GLY A 22 -3.85 -1.55 1.19
N SER A 23 -4.73 -1.98 2.09
CA SER A 23 -5.72 -3.03 1.84
C SER A 23 -6.99 -2.58 1.11
N SER A 24 -7.15 -1.29 0.84
CA SER A 24 -8.29 -0.75 0.11
C SER A 24 -8.09 -0.85 -1.41
N VAL A 25 -8.37 -2.03 -1.98
CA VAL A 25 -8.27 -2.29 -3.43
C VAL A 25 -9.62 -2.75 -3.99
N PRO A 26 -10.44 -1.85 -4.56
CA PRO A 26 -11.68 -2.26 -5.20
C PRO A 26 -11.37 -3.01 -6.50
N VAL A 27 -11.95 -4.21 -6.64
CA VAL A 27 -11.94 -4.98 -7.88
C VAL A 27 -13.33 -4.91 -8.51
N HIS A 28 -13.39 -4.36 -9.71
CA HIS A 28 -14.61 -4.20 -10.48
C HIS A 28 -14.77 -5.36 -11.50
N GLU A 29 -15.94 -5.98 -11.52
CA GLU A 29 -16.26 -7.16 -12.36
C GLU A 29 -16.31 -6.85 -13.87
N ASP A 30 -16.57 -5.59 -14.25
CA ASP A 30 -16.58 -5.12 -15.63
C ASP A 30 -15.16 -4.89 -16.20
N VAL A 31 -14.14 -4.96 -15.34
CA VAL A 31 -12.74 -4.83 -15.73
C VAL A 31 -12.10 -6.20 -15.88
N PRO A 32 -11.56 -6.56 -17.07
CA PRO A 32 -10.91 -7.85 -17.27
C PRO A 32 -9.74 -8.06 -16.30
N PRO A 33 -9.63 -9.23 -15.63
CA PRO A 33 -8.59 -9.52 -14.64
C PRO A 33 -7.17 -9.18 -15.11
N ARG A 34 -6.87 -9.44 -16.39
CA ARG A 34 -5.57 -9.13 -17.02
C ARG A 34 -5.14 -7.66 -16.89
N ARG A 35 -6.07 -6.71 -16.78
CA ARG A 35 -5.74 -5.30 -16.58
C ARG A 35 -5.13 -5.05 -15.20
N TYR A 36 -5.61 -5.72 -14.15
CA TYR A 36 -5.06 -5.62 -12.80
C TYR A 36 -3.63 -6.16 -12.72
N PHE A 37 -3.32 -7.26 -13.40
CA PHE A 37 -1.94 -7.76 -13.50
C PHE A 37 -0.98 -6.74 -14.15
N ARG A 38 -1.45 -5.98 -15.15
CA ARG A 38 -0.63 -4.94 -15.79
C ARG A 38 -0.45 -3.73 -14.88
N SER A 39 -1.51 -3.24 -14.25
CA SER A 39 -1.40 -2.10 -13.33
C SER A 39 -0.60 -2.46 -12.07
N GLY A 40 -0.67 -3.72 -11.61
CA GLY A 40 0.13 -4.23 -10.49
C GLY A 40 1.64 -4.10 -10.71
N MET A 41 2.11 -4.21 -11.97
CA MET A 41 3.53 -4.02 -12.29
C MET A 41 4.03 -2.60 -11.96
N GLU A 42 3.17 -1.59 -12.11
CA GLU A 42 3.53 -0.22 -11.76
C GLU A 42 3.53 -0.02 -10.24
N ILE A 43 2.59 -0.66 -9.54
CA ILE A 43 2.51 -0.62 -8.07
C ILE A 43 3.80 -1.16 -7.44
N ILE A 44 4.25 -2.35 -7.87
CA ILE A 44 5.48 -2.95 -7.33
C ILE A 44 6.74 -2.16 -7.73
N ARG A 45 6.76 -1.56 -8.93
CA ARG A 45 7.86 -0.68 -9.36
C ARG A 45 7.97 0.56 -8.46
N MET A 46 6.85 1.21 -8.19
CA MET A 46 6.80 2.39 -7.31
C MET A 46 7.15 2.04 -5.86
N ALA A 47 6.74 0.86 -5.38
CA ALA A 47 7.13 0.38 -4.05
C ALA A 47 8.67 0.24 -3.92
N ASN A 48 9.33 -0.28 -4.96
CA ASN A 48 10.79 -0.38 -4.99
C ASN A 48 11.45 1.00 -5.01
N ILE A 49 10.94 1.95 -5.81
CA ILE A 49 11.46 3.34 -5.84
C ILE A 49 11.39 3.98 -4.45
N TYR A 50 10.25 3.90 -3.76
CA TYR A 50 10.13 4.44 -2.41
C TYR A 50 11.06 3.74 -1.40
N THR A 51 11.34 2.45 -1.60
CA THR A 51 12.32 1.72 -0.77
C THR A 51 13.73 2.27 -0.99
N GLU A 52 14.13 2.50 -2.24
CA GLU A 52 15.43 3.07 -2.59
C GLU A 52 15.60 4.51 -2.08
N GLU A 53 14.53 5.29 -2.08
CA GLU A 53 14.50 6.66 -1.53
C GLU A 53 14.46 6.71 0.01
N GLY A 54 14.32 5.55 0.68
CA GLY A 54 14.22 5.45 2.14
C GLY A 54 12.84 5.80 2.70
N ASN A 55 11.83 6.03 1.85
CA ASN A 55 10.44 6.26 2.25
C ASN A 55 9.73 4.91 2.50
N THR A 56 10.11 4.28 3.61
CA THR A 56 9.65 2.93 3.97
C THR A 56 8.15 2.84 4.24
N GLU A 57 7.53 3.91 4.74
CA GLU A 57 6.08 3.96 4.99
C GLU A 57 5.27 3.90 3.69
N HIS A 58 5.65 4.68 2.66
CA HIS A 58 4.98 4.62 1.36
C HIS A 58 5.26 3.31 0.63
N ALA A 59 6.49 2.80 0.71
CA ALA A 59 6.83 1.49 0.16
C ALA A 59 5.95 0.39 0.78
N PHE A 60 5.79 0.40 2.11
CA PHE A 60 4.97 -0.56 2.84
C PHE A 60 3.50 -0.54 2.40
N ILE A 61 2.91 0.65 2.22
CA ILE A 61 1.54 0.81 1.71
C ILE A 61 1.40 0.16 0.33
N LEU A 62 2.33 0.44 -0.60
CA LEU A 62 2.26 -0.06 -1.96
C LEU A 62 2.50 -1.58 -2.05
N TYR A 63 3.39 -2.14 -1.22
CA TYR A 63 3.53 -3.60 -1.15
C TYR A 63 2.27 -4.27 -0.63
N ASN A 64 1.64 -3.75 0.43
CA ASN A 64 0.35 -4.29 0.91
C ASN A 64 -0.73 -4.18 -0.17
N LYS A 65 -0.77 -3.07 -0.91
CA LYS A 65 -1.69 -2.85 -2.03
C LYS A 65 -1.48 -3.82 -3.20
N TYR A 66 -0.25 -4.26 -3.43
CA TYR A 66 0.06 -5.24 -4.47
C TYR A 66 -0.35 -6.67 -4.08
N ILE A 67 -0.28 -7.00 -2.78
CA ILE A 67 -0.56 -8.33 -2.25
C ILE A 67 -2.06 -8.56 -2.04
N THR A 68 -2.80 -7.50 -1.70
CA THR A 68 -4.25 -7.53 -1.45
C THR A 68 -5.05 -7.71 -2.74
#